data_AF-A0A2D7I571-F1
#
_entry.id   AF-A0A2D7I571-F1
#
_cell.length_a   1.000
_cell.length_b   1.000
_cell.length_c   1.000
_cell.angle_alpha   90.00
_cell.angle_beta   90.00
_cell.angle_gamma   90.00
#
_symmetry.space_group_name_H-M   'P 1'
#
loop_
_entity.id
_entity.type
_entity.pdbx_description
1 polymer ?
#
loop_
_entity_poly.entity_id
_entity_poly.type
_entity_poly.pdbx_seq_one_letter_code
_entity_poly.pdbx_strand_id
1 'polypeptide(L)'
;MRHALIGLLCLNLFMLACAGSSATPFLASARTDKTTFFVENHGKDSRQIEQIIVEAMRARGIQATSGDQKQAPADTDFIITYEDRWAWDMRTYLRLIQIDIRDPKTGAIVATSRSHQTSLPSLGNTYQEIIQRTTDRLFEPNP
;
A
#
# COMPACT_ATOMS: atom_id res chain seq x y z
N MET A 1 -35.42 30.49 -10.77
CA MET A 1 -35.12 29.41 -9.80
C MET A 1 -34.36 28.23 -10.40
N ARG A 2 -34.65 27.76 -11.63
CA ARG A 2 -33.91 26.64 -12.27
C ARG A 2 -32.40 26.91 -12.50
N HIS A 3 -31.99 28.13 -12.86
CA HIS A 3 -30.58 28.48 -13.03
C HIS A 3 -29.77 28.52 -11.72
N ALA A 4 -30.41 28.89 -10.60
CA ALA A 4 -29.79 28.85 -9.28
C ALA A 4 -29.59 27.41 -8.80
N LEU A 5 -30.54 26.52 -9.09
CA LEU A 5 -30.43 25.09 -8.78
C LEU A 5 -29.33 24.41 -9.62
N ILE A 6 -29.19 24.77 -10.90
CA ILE A 6 -28.14 24.28 -11.80
C ILE A 6 -26.77 24.82 -11.36
N GLY A 7 -26.67 26.10 -10.99
CA GLY A 7 -25.43 26.69 -10.47
C GLY A 7 -24.98 26.03 -9.16
N LEU A 8 -25.92 25.72 -8.26
CA LEU A 8 -25.65 25.02 -7.01
C LEU A 8 -25.24 23.56 -7.24
N LEU A 9 -25.82 22.88 -8.25
CA LEU A 9 -25.44 21.52 -8.63
C LEU A 9 -24.03 21.47 -9.23
N CYS A 10 -23.66 22.43 -10.08
CA CYS A 10 -22.31 22.51 -10.67
C CYS A 10 -21.22 22.82 -9.63
N LEU A 11 -21.52 23.63 -8.60
CA LEU A 11 -20.58 23.95 -7.54
C LEU A 11 -20.26 22.74 -6.64
N ASN A 12 -21.18 21.79 -6.50
CA ASN A 12 -20.97 20.57 -5.72
C ASN A 12 -20.07 19.52 -6.41
N LEU A 13 -19.92 19.58 -7.75
CA LEU A 13 -19.03 18.65 -8.48
C LEU A 13 -17.53 19.00 -8.36
N PHE A 14 -17.18 20.21 -7.91
CA PHE A 14 -15.78 20.65 -7.83
C PHE A 14 -15.02 20.14 -6.60
N MET A 15 -15.68 19.47 -5.65
CA MET A 15 -15.08 19.01 -4.38
C MET A 15 -14.82 17.50 -4.32
N LEU A 16 -14.75 16.80 -5.47
CA LEU A 16 -14.30 15.41 -5.53
C LEU A 16 -12.76 15.35 -5.59
N ALA A 17 -12.09 15.82 -4.53
CA ALA A 17 -10.65 15.66 -4.36
C ALA A 17 -10.36 14.22 -3.88
N CYS A 18 -10.42 13.28 -4.83
CA CYS A 18 -10.46 11.85 -4.58
C CYS A 18 -9.12 11.32 -4.02
N ALA A 19 -9.11 10.97 -2.73
CA ALA A 19 -8.28 9.86 -2.29
C ALA A 19 -8.71 8.61 -3.09
N GLY A 20 -7.74 7.77 -3.47
CA GLY A 20 -7.98 6.64 -4.34
C GLY A 20 -7.08 5.48 -3.98
N SER A 21 -7.59 4.27 -4.21
CA SER A 21 -6.82 3.05 -4.06
C SER A 21 -7.12 2.07 -5.16
N SER A 22 -6.13 1.30 -5.57
CA SER A 22 -6.26 0.22 -6.53
C SER A 22 -5.49 -0.99 -6.03
N ALA A 23 -5.94 -2.18 -6.38
CA ALA A 23 -5.23 -3.41 -6.05
C ALA A 23 -5.45 -4.46 -7.14
N THR A 24 -4.38 -5.13 -7.50
CA THR A 24 -4.41 -6.43 -8.18
C THR A 24 -3.96 -7.44 -7.12
N PRO A 25 -4.91 -8.13 -6.46
CA PRO A 25 -4.59 -8.96 -5.30
C PRO A 25 -3.76 -10.19 -5.69
N PHE A 26 -3.00 -10.68 -4.72
CA PHE A 26 -2.28 -11.92 -4.80
C PHE A 26 -3.24 -13.09 -4.90
N LEU A 27 -2.95 -14.02 -5.81
CA LEU A 27 -3.79 -15.18 -6.02
C LEU A 27 -3.68 -16.12 -4.82
N ALA A 28 -4.79 -16.32 -4.10
CA ALA A 28 -4.84 -17.22 -2.95
C ALA A 28 -4.40 -18.65 -3.30
N SER A 29 -4.66 -19.12 -4.53
CA SER A 29 -4.23 -20.44 -5.02
C SER A 29 -2.71 -20.58 -5.19
N ALA A 30 -1.97 -19.47 -5.28
CA ALA A 30 -0.51 -19.47 -5.33
C ALA A 30 0.12 -19.52 -3.92
N ARG A 31 -0.69 -19.48 -2.85
CA ARG A 31 -0.25 -19.50 -1.45
C ARG A 31 -0.53 -20.85 -0.80
N THR A 32 0.42 -21.29 0.02
CA THR A 32 0.26 -22.36 1.02
C THR A 32 0.65 -21.83 2.40
N ASP A 33 0.38 -22.59 3.46
CA ASP A 33 0.79 -22.20 4.83
C ASP A 33 2.31 -22.06 5.02
N LYS A 34 3.10 -22.61 4.08
CA LYS A 34 4.55 -22.53 4.06
C LYS A 34 5.09 -21.42 3.18
N THR A 35 4.23 -20.69 2.46
CA THR A 35 4.68 -19.63 1.56
C THR A 35 5.29 -18.49 2.36
N THR A 36 6.54 -18.16 2.03
CA THR A 36 7.34 -17.15 2.72
C THR A 36 7.44 -15.86 1.91
N PHE A 37 7.33 -14.73 2.60
CA PHE A 37 7.47 -13.41 2.02
C PHE A 37 8.64 -12.66 2.68
N PHE A 38 9.43 -11.96 1.87
CA PHE A 38 10.49 -11.08 2.37
C PHE A 38 10.23 -9.65 1.91
N VAL A 39 10.10 -8.71 2.85
CA VAL A 39 9.90 -7.30 2.58
C VAL A 39 11.25 -6.58 2.54
N GLU A 40 11.57 -6.01 1.39
CA GLU A 40 12.82 -5.29 1.18
C GLU A 40 12.84 -3.98 1.99
N ASN A 41 13.88 -3.80 2.79
CA ASN A 41 14.17 -2.55 3.46
C ASN A 41 15.00 -1.65 2.55
N HIS A 42 14.50 -0.46 2.24
CA HIS A 42 15.21 0.50 1.40
C HIS A 42 16.30 1.29 2.15
N GLY A 43 16.44 1.11 3.47
CA GLY A 43 17.54 1.60 4.31
C GLY A 43 17.64 3.12 4.46
N LYS A 44 16.77 3.88 3.80
CA LYS A 44 16.82 5.35 3.71
C LYS A 44 15.83 6.07 4.62
N ASP A 45 14.81 5.37 5.14
CA ASP A 45 13.75 5.96 5.96
C ASP A 45 13.75 5.39 7.38
N SER A 46 13.68 6.26 8.39
CA SER A 46 13.57 5.89 9.81
C SER A 46 12.19 5.41 10.22
N ARG A 47 11.18 5.51 9.34
CA ARG A 47 9.79 5.11 9.59
C ARG A 47 9.53 3.61 9.58
N GLN A 48 10.53 2.80 9.17
CA GLN A 48 10.45 1.33 9.20
C GLN A 48 9.21 0.78 8.48
N ILE A 49 8.95 1.28 7.27
CA ILE A 49 7.77 0.92 6.46
C ILE A 49 7.71 -0.60 6.25
N GLU A 50 8.87 -1.23 6.05
CA GLU A 50 9.00 -2.68 5.93
C GLU A 50 8.48 -3.44 7.15
N GLN A 51 8.68 -2.91 8.36
CA GLN A 51 8.18 -3.54 9.59
C GLN A 51 6.65 -3.41 9.67
N ILE A 52 6.11 -2.25 9.31
CA ILE A 52 4.65 -2.03 9.29
C ILE A 52 3.98 -3.01 8.30
N ILE A 53 4.59 -3.24 7.14
CA ILE A 53 4.10 -4.21 6.15
C ILE A 53 4.18 -5.64 6.73
N VAL A 54 5.33 -6.02 7.31
CA VAL A 54 5.50 -7.35 7.94
C VAL A 54 4.49 -7.59 9.05
N GLU A 55 4.25 -6.61 9.92
CA GLU A 55 3.27 -6.69 11.01
C GLU A 55 1.85 -6.86 10.48
N ALA A 56 1.46 -6.09 9.45
CA ALA A 56 0.15 -6.21 8.80
C ALA A 56 -0.06 -7.59 8.17
N MET A 57 0.99 -8.19 7.61
CA MET A 57 0.96 -9.56 7.08
C MET A 57 0.88 -10.61 8.20
N ARG A 58 1.70 -10.48 9.25
CA ARG A 58 1.72 -11.41 10.39
C ARG A 58 0.42 -11.41 11.19
N ALA A 59 -0.23 -10.25 11.31
CA ALA A 59 -1.56 -10.13 11.91
C ALA A 59 -2.63 -10.99 11.19
N ARG A 60 -2.35 -11.43 9.96
CA ARG A 60 -3.20 -12.32 9.14
C ARG A 60 -2.68 -13.76 9.04
N GLY A 61 -1.72 -14.12 9.88
CA GLY A 61 -1.09 -15.45 9.85
C GLY A 61 -0.20 -15.68 8.62
N ILE A 62 0.21 -14.62 7.91
CA ILE A 62 1.11 -14.74 6.75
C ILE A 62 2.56 -14.70 7.24
N GLN A 63 3.38 -15.66 6.78
CA GLN A 63 4.80 -15.73 7.12
C GLN A 63 5.58 -14.64 6.36
N ALA A 64 5.97 -13.59 7.06
CA ALA A 64 6.75 -12.49 6.49
C ALA A 64 7.96 -12.12 7.36
N THR A 65 9.06 -11.77 6.70
CA THR A 65 10.28 -11.22 7.30
C THR A 65 10.73 -9.99 6.51
N SER A 66 11.68 -9.21 7.03
CA SER A 66 12.19 -8.01 6.36
C SER A 66 13.67 -7.81 6.61
N GLY A 67 14.34 -7.07 5.73
CA GLY A 67 15.76 -6.76 5.83
C GLY A 67 16.31 -6.15 4.55
N ASP A 68 17.63 -5.93 4.52
CA ASP A 68 18.31 -5.53 3.27
C ASP A 68 18.12 -6.64 2.22
N GLN A 69 17.95 -6.28 0.95
CA GLN A 69 17.72 -7.24 -0.14
C GLN A 69 18.79 -8.35 -0.18
N LYS A 70 20.04 -8.04 0.16
CA LYS A 70 21.15 -9.00 0.17
C LYS A 70 21.05 -10.01 1.31
N GLN A 71 20.20 -9.76 2.28
CA GLN A 71 19.93 -10.62 3.43
C GLN A 71 18.68 -11.49 3.24
N ALA A 72 17.99 -11.35 2.10
CA ALA A 72 16.83 -12.18 1.78
C ALA A 72 17.23 -13.67 1.78
N PRO A 73 16.51 -14.55 2.51
CA PRO A 73 16.73 -15.99 2.45
C PRO A 73 16.58 -16.51 1.02
N ALA A 74 17.49 -17.40 0.60
CA ALA A 74 17.51 -17.94 -0.77
C ALA A 74 16.27 -18.78 -1.13
N ASP A 75 15.56 -19.28 -0.11
CA ASP A 75 14.32 -20.04 -0.20
C ASP A 75 13.05 -19.18 -0.09
N THR A 76 13.18 -17.85 -0.10
CA THR A 76 12.02 -16.95 -0.11
C THR A 76 11.19 -17.15 -1.38
N ASP A 77 9.88 -17.36 -1.23
CA ASP A 77 8.97 -17.55 -2.36
C ASP A 77 8.67 -16.23 -3.11
N PHE A 78 8.49 -15.13 -2.36
CA PHE A 78 8.16 -13.82 -2.92
C PHE A 78 8.89 -12.66 -2.23
N ILE A 79 9.33 -11.69 -3.03
CA ILE A 79 9.90 -10.43 -2.54
C ILE A 79 8.84 -9.34 -2.59
N ILE A 80 8.72 -8.57 -1.51
CA ILE A 80 7.83 -7.41 -1.43
C ILE A 80 8.68 -6.16 -1.47
N THR A 81 8.35 -5.27 -2.40
CA THR A 81 8.97 -3.96 -2.57
C THR A 81 7.91 -2.87 -2.42
N TYR A 82 8.31 -1.66 -2.03
CA TYR A 82 7.36 -0.55 -1.91
C TYR A 82 7.90 0.79 -2.42
N GLU A 83 7.02 1.62 -2.99
CA GLU A 83 7.32 3.01 -3.30
C GLU A 83 6.48 3.92 -2.40
N ASP A 84 7.13 4.73 -1.59
CA ASP A 84 6.51 5.74 -0.75
C ASP A 84 6.80 7.15 -1.28
N ARG A 85 5.77 8.00 -1.31
CA ARG A 85 5.94 9.43 -1.60
C ARG A 85 5.33 10.26 -0.48
N TRP A 86 6.16 11.13 0.07
CA TRP A 86 5.80 12.03 1.14
C TRP A 86 5.59 13.44 0.61
N ALA A 87 4.70 14.15 1.28
CA ALA A 87 4.40 15.54 1.01
C ALA A 87 4.52 16.36 2.29
N TRP A 88 4.77 17.66 2.14
CA TRP A 88 5.02 18.58 3.24
C TRP A 88 4.21 19.89 3.13
N ASP A 89 3.20 19.93 2.25
CA ASP A 89 2.45 21.15 1.91
C ASP A 89 1.73 21.81 3.10
N MET A 90 1.02 21.04 3.92
CA MET A 90 0.37 21.49 5.17
C MET A 90 1.01 20.87 6.40
N ARG A 91 1.42 19.61 6.30
CA ARG A 91 2.19 18.83 7.28
C ARG A 91 2.91 17.72 6.54
N THR A 92 3.81 17.00 7.19
CA THR A 92 4.38 15.78 6.60
C THR A 92 3.33 14.67 6.61
N TYR A 93 2.96 14.15 5.44
CA TYR A 93 2.05 13.01 5.31
C TYR A 93 2.45 12.09 4.15
N LEU A 94 2.04 10.82 4.27
CA LEU A 94 2.17 9.82 3.20
C LEU A 94 1.14 10.14 2.12
N ARG A 95 1.61 10.67 0.98
CA ARG A 95 0.75 11.04 -0.16
C ARG A 95 0.45 9.82 -1.02
N LEU A 96 1.42 8.93 -1.16
CA LEU A 96 1.30 7.72 -1.96
C LEU A 96 2.08 6.58 -1.31
N ILE A 97 1.51 5.39 -1.35
CA ILE A 97 2.22 4.13 -1.14
C ILE A 97 1.80 3.16 -2.25
N GLN A 98 2.76 2.47 -2.84
CA GLN A 98 2.55 1.32 -3.70
C GLN A 98 3.36 0.16 -3.15
N ILE A 99 2.74 -1.01 -3.03
CA ILE A 99 3.35 -2.23 -2.52
C ILE A 99 3.20 -3.29 -3.60
N ASP A 100 4.31 -3.84 -4.06
CA ASP A 100 4.37 -4.85 -5.12
C ASP A 100 4.91 -6.15 -4.56
N ILE A 101 4.26 -7.27 -4.89
CA ILE A 101 4.77 -8.63 -4.68
C ILE A 101 5.42 -9.09 -5.97
N ARG A 102 6.66 -9.55 -5.88
CA ARG A 102 7.49 -9.93 -7.02
C ARG A 102 7.95 -11.38 -6.91
N ASP A 103 7.96 -12.06 -8.05
CA ASP A 103 8.64 -13.34 -8.19
C ASP A 103 10.16 -13.11 -8.14
N PRO A 104 10.91 -13.75 -7.22
CA PRO A 104 12.34 -13.51 -7.03
C PRO A 104 13.21 -13.99 -8.21
N LYS A 105 12.72 -14.95 -9.01
CA LYS A 105 13.47 -15.53 -10.13
C LYS A 105 13.37 -14.68 -11.37
N THR A 106 12.20 -14.11 -11.63
CA THR A 106 11.88 -13.37 -12.85
C THR A 106 11.81 -11.86 -12.63
N GLY A 107 11.61 -11.39 -11.39
CA GLY A 107 11.36 -10.00 -11.05
C GLY A 107 9.96 -9.49 -11.42
N ALA A 108 9.10 -10.36 -11.98
CA ALA A 108 7.76 -10.01 -12.41
C ALA A 108 6.86 -9.65 -11.23
N ILE A 109 6.04 -8.61 -11.39
CA ILE A 109 5.03 -8.21 -10.40
C ILE A 109 3.86 -9.19 -10.52
N VAL A 110 3.61 -9.96 -9.46
CA VAL A 110 2.51 -10.93 -9.38
C VAL A 110 1.29 -10.38 -8.63
N ALA A 111 1.48 -9.34 -7.81
CA ALA A 111 0.41 -8.60 -7.16
C ALA A 111 0.87 -7.17 -6.87
N THR A 112 -0.07 -6.22 -6.83
CA THR A 112 0.23 -4.82 -6.50
C THR A 112 -0.94 -4.19 -5.76
N SER A 113 -0.66 -3.32 -4.79
CA SER A 113 -1.67 -2.46 -4.19
C SER A 113 -1.13 -1.05 -4.02
N ARG A 114 -1.99 -0.07 -4.29
CA ARG A 114 -1.66 1.34 -4.27
C ARG A 114 -2.69 2.12 -3.49
N SER A 115 -2.23 3.10 -2.72
CA SER A 115 -3.06 4.11 -2.08
C SER A 115 -2.50 5.49 -2.37
N HIS A 116 -3.39 6.43 -2.64
CA HIS A 116 -3.06 7.83 -2.88
C HIS A 116 -4.07 8.73 -2.16
N GLN A 117 -3.59 9.82 -1.59
CA GLN A 117 -4.42 10.82 -0.93
C GLN A 117 -3.81 12.22 -1.04
N THR A 118 -4.66 13.24 -0.94
CA THR A 118 -4.25 14.65 -0.87
C THR A 118 -4.12 15.13 0.58
N SER A 119 -3.77 16.40 0.78
CA SER A 119 -3.50 16.99 2.10
C SER A 119 -4.71 16.99 3.05
N LEU A 120 -5.92 17.18 2.52
CA LEU A 120 -7.15 17.22 3.33
C LEU A 120 -7.61 15.82 3.79
N PRO A 121 -7.79 14.80 2.92
CA PRO A 121 -8.13 13.44 3.35
C PRO A 121 -7.11 12.81 4.29
N SER A 122 -5.84 13.21 4.18
CA SER A 122 -4.81 12.68 5.07
C SER A 122 -5.02 13.08 6.53
N LEU A 123 -5.72 14.20 6.83
CA LEU A 123 -5.88 14.69 8.22
C LEU A 123 -6.53 13.65 9.15
N GLY A 124 -7.37 12.76 8.60
CA GLY A 124 -8.02 11.69 9.34
C GLY A 124 -7.36 10.32 9.23
N ASN A 125 -6.16 10.21 8.63
CA ASN A 125 -5.48 8.93 8.44
C ASN A 125 -4.00 9.04 8.85
N THR A 126 -3.53 8.09 9.64
CA THR A 126 -2.09 7.90 9.90
C THR A 126 -1.42 7.16 8.73
N TYR A 127 -0.10 7.29 8.59
CA TYR A 127 0.61 6.58 7.54
C TYR A 127 0.61 5.06 7.78
N GLN A 128 0.64 4.63 9.04
CA GLN A 128 0.56 3.22 9.42
C GLN A 128 -0.76 2.59 8.97
N GLU A 129 -1.90 3.26 9.23
CA GLU A 129 -3.22 2.79 8.78
C GLU A 129 -3.31 2.68 7.25
N ILE A 130 -2.68 3.60 6.53
CA ILE A 130 -2.68 3.57 5.05
C ILE A 130 -1.82 2.42 4.53
N ILE A 131 -0.63 2.21 5.10
CA ILE A 131 0.26 1.10 4.74
C ILE A 131 -0.41 -0.23 5.06
N GLN A 132 -1.00 -0.37 6.25
CA GLN A 132 -1.76 -1.54 6.66
C GLN A 132 -2.89 -1.80 5.65
N ARG A 133 -3.82 -0.85 5.45
CA ARG A 133 -4.93 -1.01 4.50
C ARG A 133 -4.47 -1.35 3.08
N THR A 134 -3.33 -0.81 2.65
CA THR A 134 -2.75 -1.12 1.33
C THR A 134 -2.21 -2.55 1.28
N THR A 135 -1.52 -2.98 2.33
CA THR A 135 -1.03 -4.36 2.47
C THR A 135 -2.20 -5.36 2.51
N ASP A 136 -3.25 -5.02 3.23
CA ASP A 136 -4.43 -5.87 3.40
C ASP A 136 -5.10 -6.20 2.06
N ARG A 137 -5.22 -5.18 1.20
CA ARG A 137 -5.78 -5.32 -0.15
C ARG A 137 -4.97 -6.22 -1.08
N LEU A 138 -3.72 -6.53 -0.76
CA LEU A 138 -2.95 -7.53 -1.51
C LEU A 138 -3.47 -8.95 -1.28
N PHE A 139 -4.02 -9.24 -0.11
CA PHE A 139 -4.38 -10.61 0.26
C PHE A 139 -5.88 -10.84 0.36
N GLU A 140 -6.64 -9.76 0.53
CA GLU A 140 -8.10 -9.77 0.53
C GLU A 140 -8.58 -8.55 -0.27
N PRO A 141 -9.12 -8.71 -1.48
CA PRO A 141 -9.88 -7.63 -2.08
C PRO A 141 -11.08 -7.37 -1.17
N ASN A 142 -11.01 -6.31 -0.36
CA ASN A 142 -12.11 -5.90 0.49
C ASN A 142 -13.39 -5.77 -0.37
N PRO A 143 -14.56 -6.29 0.07
CA PRO A 143 -15.83 -6.01 -0.59
C PRO A 143 -16.17 -4.51 -0.56
#